data_AF-A0A8T3CAE2-F1
#
_entry.id   AF-A0A8T3CAE2-F1
#
_cell.length_a   1.000
_cell.length_b   1.000
_cell.length_c   1.000
_cell.angle_alpha   90.00
_cell.angle_beta   90.00
_cell.angle_gamma   90.00
#
_symmetry.space_group_name_H-M   'P 1'
#
loop_
_entity.id
_entity.type
_entity.pdbx_description
1 polymer ?
#
loop_
_entity_poly.entity_id
_entity_poly.type
_entity_poly.pdbx_seq_one_letter_code
_entity_poly.pdbx_strand_id
1 'polypeptide(L)'
;MEEDNKTEDGSKWIEKAKLNPRVYLFWWRLRNKAIPTNQFLCYRRLMGHDNCPRGCNILEDGDHVITTCGKLKEVLEILNSWEFWIPNCCKWMDDKSKWMVNLYCNTIYLSWKARNLWVHENKISSPFIIAFKAVDIAAVIRNSACISSGIENANQPEWLLNSWHPSAPDWIKVNIDAALFKYYKARIGVVFRDCQGKFLMAFGISYIH
;
A
#
# COMPACT_ATOMS: atom_id res chain seq x y z
N MET A 1 -32.58 7.61 2.07
CA MET A 1 -32.43 6.23 1.58
C MET A 1 -31.67 6.33 0.28
N GLU A 2 -30.36 6.28 0.36
CA GLU A 2 -29.46 6.24 -0.80
C GLU A 2 -28.61 4.99 -0.57
N GLU A 3 -28.84 4.00 -1.42
CA GLU A 3 -28.23 2.69 -1.35
C GLU A 3 -26.74 2.82 -1.71
N ASP A 4 -25.89 2.65 -0.70
CA ASP A 4 -24.48 2.30 -0.87
C ASP A 4 -24.41 0.90 -1.52
N ASN A 5 -24.49 0.87 -2.85
CA ASN A 5 -24.07 -0.26 -3.65
C ASN A 5 -22.54 -0.41 -3.51
N LYS A 6 -22.13 -1.12 -2.45
CA LYS A 6 -20.79 -1.69 -2.32
C LYS A 6 -20.51 -2.51 -3.57
N THR A 7 -19.67 -1.97 -4.44
CA THR A 7 -19.06 -2.70 -5.56
C THR A 7 -18.21 -3.84 -4.99
N GLU A 8 -18.83 -5.02 -4.87
CA GLU A 8 -18.25 -6.22 -4.26
C GLU A 8 -17.29 -6.98 -5.21
N ASP A 9 -17.14 -6.57 -6.46
CA ASP A 9 -16.53 -7.44 -7.48
C ASP A 9 -15.08 -7.10 -7.88
N GLY A 10 -14.58 -5.91 -7.55
CA GLY A 10 -13.27 -5.46 -8.05
C GLY A 10 -12.02 -6.01 -7.32
N SER A 11 -12.16 -6.85 -6.30
CA SER A 11 -11.08 -7.16 -5.32
C SER A 11 -10.47 -8.56 -5.39
N LYS A 12 -11.06 -9.46 -6.18
CA LYS A 12 -10.64 -10.88 -6.24
C LYS A 12 -9.18 -11.06 -6.67
N TRP A 13 -8.62 -10.15 -7.47
CA TRP A 13 -7.24 -10.25 -7.95
C TRP A 13 -6.18 -9.95 -6.88
N ILE A 14 -6.46 -9.06 -5.91
CA ILE A 14 -5.51 -8.70 -4.84
C ILE A 14 -5.24 -9.92 -3.96
N GLU A 15 -6.29 -10.65 -3.62
CA GLU A 15 -6.20 -11.86 -2.80
C GLU A 15 -5.45 -12.98 -3.53
N LYS A 16 -5.66 -13.08 -4.86
CA LYS A 16 -4.95 -14.04 -5.71
C LYS A 16 -3.45 -13.76 -5.80
N ALA A 17 -2.99 -12.52 -5.64
CA ALA A 17 -1.62 -12.09 -5.95
C ALA A 17 -0.51 -12.51 -4.95
N LYS A 18 -0.82 -13.14 -3.80
CA LYS A 18 0.15 -13.42 -2.69
C LYS A 18 1.02 -12.20 -2.37
N LEU A 19 0.39 -11.04 -2.15
CA LEU A 19 1.11 -9.83 -1.78
C LEU A 19 1.70 -9.95 -0.37
N ASN A 20 2.87 -9.36 -0.12
CA ASN A 20 3.36 -9.16 1.25
C ASN A 20 2.33 -8.32 2.05
N PRO A 21 2.11 -8.59 3.35
CA PRO A 21 1.13 -7.87 4.17
C PRO A 21 1.20 -6.34 4.10
N ARG A 22 2.40 -5.74 3.97
CA ARG A 22 2.55 -4.28 3.81
C ARG A 22 1.97 -3.76 2.50
N VAL A 23 2.21 -4.49 1.41
CA VAL A 23 1.72 -4.15 0.07
C VAL A 23 0.21 -4.34 0.03
N TYR A 24 -0.29 -5.44 0.58
CA TYR A 24 -1.73 -5.68 0.74
C TYR A 24 -2.42 -4.56 1.50
N LEU A 25 -1.91 -4.18 2.68
CA LEU A 25 -2.49 -3.10 3.48
C LEU A 25 -2.47 -1.75 2.75
N PHE A 26 -1.42 -1.46 1.98
CA PHE A 26 -1.37 -0.27 1.14
C PHE A 26 -2.51 -0.27 0.10
N TRP A 27 -2.69 -1.37 -0.64
CA TRP A 27 -3.77 -1.50 -1.63
C TRP A 27 -5.15 -1.43 -1.01
N TRP A 28 -5.34 -2.02 0.17
CA TRP A 28 -6.58 -1.89 0.94
C TRP A 28 -6.85 -0.42 1.30
N ARG A 29 -5.85 0.32 1.81
CA ARG A 29 -5.98 1.75 2.14
C ARG A 29 -6.29 2.59 0.91
N LEU A 30 -5.63 2.29 -0.21
CA LEU A 30 -5.84 2.98 -1.49
C LEU A 30 -7.31 2.89 -1.92
N ARG A 31 -7.88 1.68 -1.92
CA ARG A 31 -9.30 1.45 -2.27
C ARG A 31 -10.27 2.15 -1.33
N ASN A 32 -9.94 2.18 -0.05
CA ASN A 32 -10.75 2.86 0.97
C ASN A 32 -10.49 4.39 1.00
N LYS A 33 -9.82 4.97 0.00
CA LYS A 33 -9.46 6.39 -0.08
C LYS A 33 -8.78 6.91 1.21
N ALA A 34 -7.99 6.04 1.82
CA ALA A 34 -7.39 6.22 3.15
C ALA A 34 -5.86 6.35 3.11
N ILE A 35 -5.27 6.48 1.93
CA ILE A 35 -3.86 6.88 1.79
C ILE A 35 -3.73 8.41 1.87
N PRO A 36 -2.64 8.95 2.44
CA PRO A 36 -2.46 10.39 2.60
C PRO A 36 -1.99 11.06 1.29
N THR A 37 -2.83 11.02 0.26
CA THR A 37 -2.63 11.84 -0.95
C THR A 37 -2.81 13.31 -0.62
N ASN A 38 -2.27 14.21 -1.43
CA ASN A 38 -2.44 15.64 -1.20
C ASN A 38 -3.91 16.07 -1.30
N GLN A 39 -4.73 15.46 -2.18
CA GLN A 39 -6.18 15.66 -2.16
C GLN A 39 -6.79 15.31 -0.78
N PHE A 40 -6.43 14.15 -0.23
CA PHE A 40 -6.91 13.71 1.09
C PHE A 40 -6.43 14.66 2.19
N LEU A 41 -5.18 15.11 2.15
CA LEU A 41 -4.62 16.02 3.15
C LEU A 41 -5.27 17.41 3.07
N CYS A 42 -5.54 17.93 1.88
CA CYS A 42 -6.29 19.17 1.67
C CYS A 42 -7.72 19.07 2.20
N TYR A 43 -8.42 17.98 1.89
CA TYR A 43 -9.75 17.72 2.44
C TYR A 43 -9.74 17.72 3.99
N ARG A 44 -8.66 17.23 4.60
CA ARG A 44 -8.46 17.22 6.06
C ARG A 44 -7.88 18.52 6.62
N ARG A 45 -7.65 19.54 5.78
CA ARG A 45 -7.04 20.83 6.12
C ARG A 45 -5.63 20.70 6.73
N LEU A 46 -4.91 19.66 6.33
CA LEU A 46 -3.53 19.40 6.74
C LEU A 46 -2.50 19.93 5.72
N MET A 47 -2.96 20.28 4.51
CA MET A 47 -2.13 20.81 3.43
C MET A 47 -2.93 21.85 2.63
N GLY A 48 -2.24 22.84 2.07
CA GLY A 48 -2.86 23.94 1.31
C GLY A 48 -2.95 23.74 -0.20
N HIS A 49 -2.34 22.67 -0.72
CA HIS A 49 -2.31 22.35 -2.15
C HIS A 49 -2.52 20.86 -2.38
N ASP A 50 -3.31 20.51 -3.38
CA ASP A 50 -3.72 19.13 -3.70
C ASP A 50 -2.94 18.54 -4.88
N ASN A 51 -2.08 19.34 -5.51
CA ASN A 51 -1.21 18.93 -6.61
C ASN A 51 -0.20 17.86 -6.19
N CYS A 52 0.15 16.99 -7.15
CA CYS A 52 1.18 15.99 -6.98
C CYS A 52 2.54 16.60 -6.57
N PRO A 53 3.15 16.14 -5.46
CA PRO A 53 4.40 16.71 -4.95
C PRO A 53 5.60 16.37 -5.83
N ARG A 54 5.43 15.50 -6.84
CA ARG A 54 6.44 15.10 -7.81
C ARG A 54 6.44 15.95 -9.09
N GLY A 55 5.72 17.08 -9.10
CA GLY A 55 5.74 18.02 -10.21
C GLY A 55 4.88 17.64 -11.41
N CYS A 56 3.85 16.82 -11.23
CA CYS A 56 2.93 16.48 -12.32
C CYS A 56 1.92 17.60 -12.63
N ASN A 57 1.84 18.65 -11.81
CA ASN A 57 0.93 19.80 -11.96
C ASN A 57 -0.56 19.42 -12.15
N ILE A 58 -0.95 18.29 -11.56
CA ILE A 58 -2.34 17.82 -11.50
C ILE A 58 -2.65 17.32 -10.10
N LEU A 59 -3.94 17.22 -9.81
CA LEU A 59 -4.50 16.68 -8.56
C LEU A 59 -3.88 15.32 -8.22
N GLU A 60 -3.39 15.16 -6.98
CA GLU A 60 -2.94 13.87 -6.46
C GLU A 60 -4.09 13.18 -5.73
N ASP A 61 -4.83 12.35 -6.46
CA ASP A 61 -5.81 11.42 -5.94
C ASP A 61 -5.31 9.97 -6.04
N GLY A 62 -6.15 9.00 -5.65
CA GLY A 62 -5.80 7.58 -5.74
C GLY A 62 -5.54 7.11 -7.16
N ASP A 63 -6.31 7.61 -8.13
CA ASP A 63 -6.20 7.25 -9.54
C ASP A 63 -4.89 7.80 -10.13
N HIS A 64 -4.51 9.02 -9.77
CA HIS A 64 -3.25 9.62 -10.14
C HIS A 64 -2.06 8.77 -9.67
N VAL A 65 -2.10 8.33 -8.41
CA VAL A 65 -1.03 7.53 -7.80
C VAL A 65 -0.82 6.21 -8.54
N ILE A 66 -1.87 5.60 -9.11
CA ILE A 66 -1.80 4.27 -9.73
C ILE A 66 -1.77 4.25 -11.26
N THR A 67 -2.15 5.34 -11.93
CA THR A 67 -2.26 5.37 -13.40
C THR A 67 -1.50 6.52 -14.05
N THR A 68 -1.71 7.76 -13.59
CA THR A 68 -1.28 8.94 -14.38
C THR A 68 0.00 9.61 -13.88
N CYS A 69 0.51 9.28 -12.69
CA CYS A 69 1.71 9.91 -12.13
C CYS A 69 2.92 9.77 -13.08
N GLY A 70 3.54 10.89 -13.47
CA GLY A 70 4.69 10.89 -14.38
C GLY A 70 5.85 10.04 -13.88
N LYS A 71 6.15 10.10 -12.57
CA LYS A 71 7.19 9.25 -11.96
C LYS A 71 6.83 7.76 -11.91
N LEU A 72 5.55 7.41 -11.88
CA LEU A 72 5.15 6.01 -12.03
C LEU A 72 5.36 5.55 -13.48
N LYS A 73 4.99 6.37 -14.46
CA LYS A 73 5.17 6.08 -15.89
C LYS A 73 6.64 5.80 -16.23
N GLU A 74 7.57 6.61 -15.71
CA GLU A 74 9.02 6.38 -15.89
C GLU A 74 9.45 4.96 -15.45
N VAL A 75 8.94 4.45 -14.31
CA VAL A 75 9.29 3.09 -13.87
C VAL A 75 8.54 2.01 -14.68
N LEU A 76 7.31 2.26 -15.11
CA LEU A 76 6.57 1.35 -15.99
C LEU A 76 7.22 1.24 -17.37
N GLU A 77 7.76 2.34 -17.91
CA GLU A 77 8.54 2.36 -19.15
C GLU A 77 9.80 1.49 -19.05
N ILE A 78 10.51 1.55 -17.91
CA ILE A 78 11.66 0.67 -17.65
C ILE A 78 11.23 -0.80 -17.54
N LEU A 79 10.14 -1.10 -16.85
CA LEU A 79 9.62 -2.48 -16.80
C LEU A 79 9.21 -2.98 -18.19
N ASN A 80 8.67 -2.10 -19.02
CA ASN A 80 8.27 -2.42 -20.39
C ASN A 80 9.47 -2.59 -21.33
N SER A 81 10.57 -1.88 -21.10
CA SER A 81 11.83 -2.14 -21.81
C SER A 81 12.48 -3.47 -21.42
N TRP A 82 12.07 -4.06 -20.30
CA TRP A 82 12.39 -5.44 -19.89
C TRP A 82 11.31 -6.46 -20.30
N GLU A 83 10.48 -6.12 -21.30
CA GLU A 83 9.47 -6.99 -21.90
C GLU A 83 8.30 -7.41 -20.99
N PHE A 84 8.04 -6.71 -19.88
CA PHE A 84 6.90 -7.03 -19.01
C PHE A 84 5.54 -6.54 -19.53
N TRP A 85 5.48 -5.63 -20.51
CA TRP A 85 4.24 -5.12 -21.14
C TRP A 85 3.10 -4.78 -20.15
N ILE A 86 3.44 -4.05 -19.09
CA ILE A 86 2.54 -3.57 -18.06
C ILE A 86 1.91 -2.24 -18.53
N PRO A 87 0.59 -2.19 -18.74
CA PRO A 87 -0.09 -0.96 -19.10
C PRO A 87 -0.38 -0.10 -17.86
N ASN A 88 -0.63 1.19 -18.10
CA ASN A 88 -0.97 2.16 -17.06
C ASN A 88 -2.44 2.06 -16.60
N CYS A 89 -3.03 0.86 -16.55
CA CYS A 89 -4.46 0.66 -16.27
C CYS A 89 -4.70 -0.52 -15.34
N CYS A 90 -5.52 -0.29 -14.29
CA CYS A 90 -5.83 -1.33 -13.32
C CYS A 90 -6.76 -2.43 -13.85
N LYS A 91 -7.52 -2.18 -14.93
CA LYS A 91 -8.42 -3.17 -15.55
C LYS A 91 -7.69 -4.31 -16.25
N TRP A 92 -6.38 -4.20 -16.45
CA TRP A 92 -5.56 -5.24 -17.07
C TRP A 92 -5.28 -6.43 -16.14
N MET A 93 -5.62 -6.36 -14.86
CA MET A 93 -5.15 -7.34 -13.86
C MET A 93 -5.99 -8.63 -13.75
N ASP A 94 -7.24 -8.65 -14.21
CA ASP A 94 -8.15 -9.77 -13.93
C ASP A 94 -7.73 -11.07 -14.63
N ASP A 95 -7.11 -10.99 -15.80
CA ASP A 95 -6.68 -12.13 -16.62
C ASP A 95 -5.16 -12.40 -16.57
N LYS A 96 -4.46 -11.83 -15.59
CA LYS A 96 -2.99 -11.91 -15.53
C LYS A 96 -2.50 -12.95 -14.54
N SER A 97 -1.31 -13.46 -14.83
CA SER A 97 -0.64 -14.39 -13.92
C SER A 97 -0.44 -13.72 -12.57
N LYS A 98 -0.52 -14.52 -11.51
CA LYS A 98 -0.29 -14.09 -10.13
C LYS A 98 0.97 -13.24 -9.96
N TRP A 99 2.03 -13.65 -10.64
CA TRP A 99 3.31 -12.97 -10.62
C TRP A 99 3.25 -11.60 -11.30
N MET A 100 2.54 -11.46 -12.43
CA MET A 100 2.34 -10.15 -13.09
C MET A 100 1.55 -9.17 -12.23
N VAL A 101 0.47 -9.66 -11.61
CA VAL A 101 -0.33 -8.86 -10.68
C VAL A 101 0.52 -8.43 -9.49
N ASN A 102 1.36 -9.34 -8.96
CA ASN A 102 2.26 -9.05 -7.86
C ASN A 102 3.33 -7.99 -8.23
N LEU A 103 3.93 -8.12 -9.42
CA LEU A 103 4.89 -7.16 -9.95
C LEU A 103 4.27 -5.77 -10.02
N TYR A 104 3.09 -5.63 -10.64
CA TYR A 104 2.38 -4.36 -10.74
C TYR A 104 2.05 -3.77 -9.34
N CYS A 105 1.58 -4.61 -8.43
CA CYS A 105 1.27 -4.19 -7.05
C CYS A 105 2.48 -3.63 -6.31
N ASN A 106 3.62 -4.30 -6.43
CA ASN A 106 4.86 -3.88 -5.82
C ASN A 106 5.40 -2.61 -6.48
N THR A 107 5.30 -2.49 -7.80
CA THR A 107 5.70 -1.28 -8.54
C THR A 107 4.97 -0.05 -8.02
N ILE A 108 3.63 -0.11 -7.88
CA ILE A 108 2.85 1.01 -7.35
C ILE A 108 3.22 1.29 -5.89
N TYR A 109 3.30 0.27 -5.06
CA TYR A 109 3.67 0.44 -3.65
C TYR A 109 5.06 1.07 -3.47
N LEU A 110 6.06 0.62 -4.24
CA LEU A 110 7.41 1.17 -4.19
C LEU A 110 7.47 2.60 -4.76
N SER A 111 6.69 2.89 -5.81
CA SER A 111 6.54 4.26 -6.32
C SER A 111 5.94 5.17 -5.25
N TRP A 112 4.90 4.72 -4.53
CA TRP A 112 4.31 5.44 -3.40
C TRP A 112 5.32 5.63 -2.24
N LYS A 113 6.09 4.60 -1.90
CA LYS A 113 7.14 4.70 -0.88
C LYS A 113 8.19 5.74 -1.27
N ALA A 114 8.62 5.76 -2.54
CA ALA A 114 9.53 6.76 -3.06
C ALA A 114 8.93 8.18 -3.04
N ARG A 115 7.61 8.32 -3.20
CA ARG A 115 6.91 9.61 -3.08
C ARG A 115 6.99 10.12 -1.65
N ASN A 116 6.78 9.24 -0.67
CA ASN A 116 6.87 9.62 0.74
C ASN A 116 8.30 9.96 1.16
N LEU A 117 9.30 9.25 0.63
CA LEU A 117 10.72 9.62 0.83
C LEU A 117 11.02 11.02 0.27
N TRP A 118 10.48 11.37 -0.89
CA TRP A 118 10.60 12.72 -1.43
C TRP A 118 9.92 13.76 -0.52
N VAL A 119 8.68 13.53 -0.12
CA VAL A 119 7.91 14.48 0.72
C VAL A 119 8.52 14.69 2.10
N HIS A 120 9.01 13.64 2.75
CA HIS A 120 9.46 13.70 4.15
C HIS A 120 10.97 13.84 4.33
N GLU A 121 11.76 13.38 3.37
CA GLU A 121 13.23 13.35 3.47
C GLU A 121 13.93 14.07 2.32
N ASN A 122 13.19 14.65 1.36
CA ASN A 122 13.71 15.28 0.15
C ASN A 122 14.62 14.34 -0.67
N LYS A 123 14.39 13.02 -0.56
CA LYS A 123 15.20 11.98 -1.22
C LYS A 123 14.57 11.54 -2.54
N ILE A 124 15.30 11.78 -3.63
CA ILE A 124 14.92 11.30 -4.96
C ILE A 124 15.28 9.82 -5.08
N SER A 125 14.33 9.01 -5.55
CA SER A 125 14.56 7.60 -5.87
C SER A 125 14.65 7.43 -7.39
N SER A 126 15.67 6.71 -7.84
CA SER A 126 15.82 6.35 -9.26
C SER A 126 14.68 5.42 -9.71
N PRO A 127 13.98 5.73 -10.81
CA PRO A 127 12.97 4.84 -11.41
C PRO A 127 13.50 3.43 -11.69
N PHE A 128 14.76 3.32 -12.11
CA PHE A 128 15.42 2.04 -12.36
C PHE A 128 15.52 1.19 -11.08
N ILE A 129 15.92 1.80 -9.96
CA ILE A 129 16.01 1.11 -8.66
C ILE A 129 14.63 0.64 -8.20
N ILE A 130 13.58 1.44 -8.45
CA ILE A 130 12.20 1.08 -8.12
C ILE A 130 11.76 -0.13 -8.95
N ALA A 131 11.97 -0.09 -10.27
CA ALA A 131 11.64 -1.17 -11.19
C ALA A 131 12.37 -2.47 -10.82
N PHE A 132 13.70 -2.39 -10.60
CA PHE A 132 14.51 -3.53 -10.18
C PHE A 132 13.99 -4.18 -8.89
N LYS A 133 13.71 -3.36 -7.85
CA LYS A 133 13.16 -3.85 -6.58
C LYS A 133 11.78 -4.50 -6.75
N ALA A 134 10.94 -3.99 -7.65
CA ALA A 134 9.64 -4.57 -7.91
C ALA A 134 9.77 -5.98 -8.53
N VAL A 135 10.68 -6.15 -9.48
CA VAL A 135 11.00 -7.44 -10.10
C VAL A 135 11.59 -8.42 -9.10
N ASP A 136 12.56 -7.97 -8.30
CA ASP A 136 13.21 -8.77 -7.26
C ASP A 136 12.17 -9.34 -6.26
N ILE A 137 11.29 -8.48 -5.72
CA ILE A 137 10.21 -8.91 -4.82
C ILE A 137 9.24 -9.87 -5.51
N ALA A 138 8.87 -9.61 -6.77
CA ALA A 138 7.95 -10.48 -7.50
C ALA A 138 8.58 -11.85 -7.81
N ALA A 139 9.89 -11.90 -8.10
CA ALA A 139 10.62 -13.13 -8.39
C ALA A 139 10.64 -14.12 -7.20
N VAL A 140 10.69 -13.60 -5.97
CA VAL A 140 10.61 -14.41 -4.74
C VAL A 140 9.33 -15.28 -4.71
N ILE A 141 8.21 -14.79 -5.24
CA ILE A 141 6.96 -15.55 -5.29
C ILE A 141 7.02 -16.67 -6.33
N ARG A 142 7.70 -16.44 -7.45
CA ARG A 142 7.94 -17.47 -8.47
C ARG A 142 8.78 -18.61 -7.92
N ASN A 143 9.74 -18.30 -7.05
CA ASN A 143 10.65 -19.25 -6.43
C ASN A 143 10.15 -19.81 -5.07
N SER A 144 8.88 -19.60 -4.70
CA SER A 144 8.32 -20.02 -3.40
C SER A 144 8.23 -21.54 -3.16
N ALA A 145 8.82 -22.36 -4.03
CA ALA A 145 9.21 -23.74 -3.68
C ALA A 145 10.52 -23.81 -2.87
N CYS A 146 11.32 -22.73 -2.81
CA CYS A 146 12.70 -22.75 -2.30
C CYS A 146 12.98 -21.74 -1.16
N ILE A 147 11.98 -20.99 -0.68
CA ILE A 147 12.17 -20.06 0.45
C ILE A 147 11.19 -20.42 1.57
N SER A 148 11.29 -21.66 2.03
CA SER A 148 10.95 -22.03 3.41
C SER A 148 12.18 -21.86 4.31
N SER A 149 12.92 -20.75 4.14
CA SER A 149 14.00 -20.35 5.04
C SER A 149 13.56 -19.08 5.78
N GLY A 150 12.78 -19.26 6.84
CA GLY A 150 12.91 -18.50 8.10
C GLY A 150 12.72 -16.98 8.13
N ILE A 151 12.32 -16.30 7.06
CA ILE A 151 12.10 -14.82 7.05
C ILE A 151 10.62 -14.50 6.82
N GLU A 152 9.74 -15.13 7.60
CA GLU A 152 8.34 -14.69 7.77
C GLU A 152 8.07 -14.12 9.17
N ASN A 153 9.13 -13.84 9.95
CA ASN A 153 8.96 -13.24 11.27
C ASN A 153 9.11 -11.73 11.24
N ALA A 154 7.97 -11.06 11.40
CA ALA A 154 7.79 -9.63 11.62
C ALA A 154 8.35 -8.70 10.52
N ASN A 155 7.55 -7.70 10.19
CA ASN A 155 7.93 -6.56 9.35
C ASN A 155 8.95 -5.63 10.05
N GLN A 156 10.06 -6.16 10.57
CA GLN A 156 11.08 -5.38 11.25
C GLN A 156 12.43 -5.55 10.56
N PRO A 157 13.13 -4.45 10.27
CA PRO A 157 14.51 -4.57 9.85
C PRO A 157 15.37 -4.99 11.05
N GLU A 158 16.35 -5.84 10.79
CA GLU A 158 17.19 -6.56 11.75
C GLU A 158 17.97 -5.64 12.73
N TRP A 159 18.05 -4.34 12.44
CA TRP A 159 18.83 -3.35 13.19
C TRP A 159 18.05 -2.60 14.30
N LEU A 160 16.77 -2.91 14.51
CA LEU A 160 16.04 -2.37 15.66
C LEU A 160 16.37 -3.19 16.92
N LEU A 161 17.20 -2.62 17.80
CA LEU A 161 17.53 -3.16 19.13
C LEU A 161 16.29 -3.41 20.03
N ASN A 162 15.14 -2.83 19.68
CA ASN A 162 13.84 -3.09 20.29
C ASN A 162 12.98 -3.92 19.33
N SER A 163 13.23 -5.23 19.28
CA SER A 163 12.46 -6.14 18.45
C SER A 163 11.03 -6.30 18.98
N TRP A 164 10.06 -6.32 18.07
CA TRP A 164 8.71 -6.75 18.40
C TRP A 164 8.72 -8.22 18.81
N HIS A 165 8.22 -8.52 20.01
CA HIS A 165 8.10 -9.89 20.49
C HIS A 165 6.73 -10.47 20.06
N PRO A 166 6.70 -11.62 19.37
CA PRO A 166 5.45 -12.27 19.01
C PRO A 166 4.68 -12.68 20.27
N SER A 167 3.35 -12.60 20.18
CA SER A 167 2.47 -13.18 21.19
C SER A 167 2.54 -14.71 21.14
N ALA A 168 2.06 -15.38 22.19
CA ALA A 168 2.01 -16.84 22.22
C ALA A 168 1.25 -17.40 20.99
N PRO A 169 1.58 -18.63 20.55
CA PRO A 169 0.86 -19.30 19.46
C PRO A 169 -0.66 -19.26 19.70
N ASP A 170 -1.44 -19.07 18.64
CA ASP A 170 -2.91 -18.94 18.65
C ASP A 170 -3.49 -17.66 19.27
N TRP A 171 -2.65 -16.68 19.61
CA TRP A 171 -3.12 -15.38 20.09
C TRP A 171 -3.34 -14.38 18.96
N ILE A 172 -4.40 -13.59 19.10
CA ILE A 172 -4.63 -12.40 18.26
C ILE A 172 -4.24 -11.16 19.05
N LYS A 173 -3.31 -10.37 18.52
CA LYS A 173 -2.92 -9.07 19.08
C LYS A 173 -3.83 -7.98 18.54
N VAL A 174 -4.44 -7.22 19.44
CA VAL A 174 -5.32 -6.09 19.11
C VAL A 174 -4.65 -4.79 19.55
N ASN A 175 -4.26 -3.96 18.59
CA ASN A 175 -3.78 -2.60 18.87
C ASN A 175 -4.95 -1.63 18.76
N ILE A 176 -5.22 -0.88 19.82
CA ILE A 176 -6.30 0.10 19.89
C ILE A 176 -5.67 1.48 20.11
N ASP A 177 -6.09 2.46 19.33
CA ASP A 177 -5.71 3.87 19.51
C ASP A 177 -6.96 4.74 19.43
N ALA A 178 -6.97 5.87 20.15
CA ALA A 178 -8.10 6.78 20.19
C ALA A 178 -7.65 8.22 19.98
N ALA A 179 -8.40 8.96 19.17
CA ALA A 179 -8.17 10.37 18.90
C ALA A 179 -9.41 11.19 19.28
N LEU A 180 -9.19 12.24 20.07
CA LEU A 180 -10.19 13.25 20.40
C LEU A 180 -10.09 14.43 19.42
N PHE A 181 -11.23 14.87 18.91
CA PHE A 181 -11.36 16.01 18.01
C PHE A 181 -12.19 17.12 18.68
N LYS A 182 -12.16 18.32 18.08
CA LYS A 182 -13.07 19.42 18.46
C LYS A 182 -14.53 18.98 18.31
N TYR A 183 -15.43 19.62 19.07
CA TYR A 183 -16.88 19.37 19.07
C TYR A 183 -17.27 17.96 19.52
N TYR A 184 -16.73 17.50 20.66
CA TYR A 184 -17.12 16.25 21.33
C TYR A 184 -17.03 14.99 20.45
N LYS A 185 -16.19 15.04 19.40
CA LYS A 185 -16.04 13.94 18.45
C LYS A 185 -14.82 13.11 18.82
N ALA A 186 -15.02 11.81 19.02
CA ALA A 186 -13.95 10.85 19.28
C ALA A 186 -13.87 9.84 18.13
N ARG A 187 -12.68 9.32 17.86
CA ARG A 187 -12.47 8.16 16.97
C ARG A 187 -11.61 7.13 17.65
N ILE A 188 -11.95 5.86 17.44
CA ILE A 188 -11.18 4.70 17.88
C ILE A 188 -10.74 3.95 16.63
N GLY A 189 -9.45 3.65 16.52
CA GLY A 189 -8.89 2.77 15.50
C GLY A 189 -8.45 1.46 16.12
N VAL A 190 -8.84 0.33 15.52
CA VAL A 190 -8.49 -1.02 15.99
C VAL A 190 -7.79 -1.79 14.87
N VAL A 191 -6.68 -2.46 15.19
CA VAL A 191 -5.91 -3.32 14.27
C VAL A 191 -5.67 -4.68 14.91
N PHE A 192 -6.09 -5.75 14.23
CA PHE A 192 -5.91 -7.14 14.64
C PHE A 192 -4.75 -7.78 13.87
N ARG A 193 -3.91 -8.53 14.58
CA ARG A 193 -2.80 -9.30 14.02
C ARG A 193 -2.73 -10.70 14.63
N ASP A 194 -2.25 -11.68 13.90
CA ASP A 194 -1.95 -13.00 14.47
C ASP A 194 -0.64 -13.00 15.28
N CYS A 195 -0.30 -14.16 15.87
CA CYS A 195 0.91 -14.36 16.65
C CYS A 195 2.21 -14.15 15.84
N GLN A 196 2.16 -14.22 14.51
CA GLN A 196 3.29 -13.92 13.60
C GLN A 196 3.35 -12.43 13.20
N GLY A 197 2.39 -11.62 13.66
CA GLY A 197 2.31 -10.19 13.36
C GLY A 197 1.67 -9.88 12.00
N LYS A 198 1.11 -10.89 11.32
CA LYS A 198 0.36 -10.74 10.07
C LYS A 198 -0.92 -9.99 10.34
N PHE A 199 -1.25 -9.06 9.44
CA PHE A 199 -2.49 -8.30 9.53
C PHE A 199 -3.70 -9.21 9.27
N LEU A 200 -4.69 -9.17 10.16
CA LEU A 200 -5.95 -9.89 10.01
C LEU A 200 -7.07 -8.95 9.57
N MET A 201 -7.35 -7.91 10.37
CA MET A 201 -8.34 -6.88 10.03
C MET A 201 -8.07 -5.56 10.75
N ALA A 202 -8.74 -4.50 10.32
CA ALA A 202 -8.82 -3.24 11.05
C ALA A 202 -10.16 -2.56 10.81
N PHE A 203 -10.63 -1.80 11.80
CA PHE A 203 -11.80 -0.94 11.67
C PHE A 203 -11.65 0.33 12.52
N GLY A 204 -12.51 1.30 12.24
CA GLY A 204 -12.56 2.55 13.00
C GLY A 204 -13.99 2.85 13.43
N ILE A 205 -14.16 3.25 14.69
CA ILE A 205 -15.44 3.68 15.25
C ILE A 205 -15.38 5.20 15.49
N SER A 206 -16.44 5.93 15.17
CA SER A 206 -16.57 7.36 15.51
C SER A 206 -17.72 7.56 16.49
N TYR A 207 -17.48 8.31 17.55
CA TYR A 207 -18.49 8.72 18.52
C TYR A 207 -18.62 10.25 18.50
N ILE A 208 -19.84 10.75 18.70
CA ILE A 208 -20.14 12.16 18.96
C ILE A 208 -20.88 12.17 20.29
N HIS A 209 -20.33 12.87 21.27
CA HIS A 209 -20.94 13.02 22.59
C HIS A 209 -21.78 14.30 22.66
#